data_AF-A7BA31-F1
#
_entry.id   AF-A7BA31-F1
#
_cell.length_a   1.000
_cell.length_b   1.000
_cell.length_c   1.000
_cell.angle_alpha   90.00
_cell.angle_beta   90.00
_cell.angle_gamma   90.00
#
_symmetry.space_group_name_H-M   'P 1'
#
loop_
_entity.id
_entity.type
_entity.pdbx_description
1 polymer ?
#
loop_
_entity_poly.entity_id
_entity_poly.type
_entity_poly.pdbx_seq_one_letter_code
_entity_poly.pdbx_strand_id
1 'polypeptide(L)'
;MRGRFVVTAAVVALAAAPLAACSDSSVMHMRVGQCILLPEDKSATTATTIDKTSCTREHDAEVFALASAPDGDFPGAEALNRQAETECISAFDAYVGSDYLTSSLDATWMIPTKDSWAQNDRSIVCLARPLDHSKLTSSVKESGL
;
A
#
# COMPACT_ATOMS: atom_id res chain seq x y z
N MET A 1 -24.86 -66.49 -20.82
CA MET A 1 -23.43 -66.24 -20.60
C MET A 1 -23.27 -64.80 -20.12
N ARG A 2 -22.92 -64.60 -18.85
CA ARG A 2 -22.85 -63.29 -18.17
C ARG A 2 -21.40 -62.79 -18.23
N GLY A 3 -21.11 -61.85 -19.12
CA GLY A 3 -19.80 -61.18 -19.19
C GLY A 3 -19.79 -59.93 -18.30
N ARG A 4 -19.08 -59.98 -17.18
CA ARG A 4 -18.86 -58.84 -16.28
C ARG A 4 -17.71 -58.00 -16.85
N PHE A 5 -18.01 -56.82 -17.39
CA PHE A 5 -16.99 -55.82 -17.69
C PHE A 5 -16.79 -54.94 -16.45
N VAL A 6 -15.63 -55.06 -15.81
CA VAL A 6 -15.18 -54.16 -14.75
C VAL A 6 -14.48 -53.00 -15.45
N VAL A 7 -15.13 -51.84 -15.53
CA VAL A 7 -14.52 -50.60 -15.99
C VAL A 7 -13.91 -49.91 -14.78
N THR A 8 -12.58 -49.94 -14.67
CA THR A 8 -11.82 -49.16 -13.70
C THR A 8 -11.90 -47.68 -14.08
N ALA A 9 -12.61 -46.88 -13.29
CA ALA A 9 -12.60 -45.44 -13.40
C ALA A 9 -11.24 -44.91 -12.92
N ALA A 10 -10.41 -44.41 -13.83
CA ALA A 10 -9.20 -43.67 -13.49
C ALA A 10 -9.59 -42.28 -13.00
N VAL A 11 -9.39 -42.03 -11.71
CA VAL A 11 -9.61 -40.72 -11.10
C VAL A 11 -8.43 -39.82 -11.48
N VAL A 12 -8.63 -38.91 -12.44
CA VAL A 12 -7.65 -37.86 -12.74
C VAL A 12 -7.78 -36.80 -11.66
N ALA A 13 -6.89 -36.86 -10.66
CA ALA A 13 -6.76 -35.80 -9.68
C ALA A 13 -6.15 -34.57 -10.36
N LEU A 14 -6.96 -33.55 -10.64
CA LEU A 14 -6.48 -32.21 -10.96
C LEU A 14 -5.81 -31.65 -9.71
N ALA A 15 -4.48 -31.70 -9.68
CA ALA A 15 -3.70 -31.01 -8.67
C ALA A 15 -3.90 -29.49 -8.88
N ALA A 16 -4.77 -28.89 -8.07
CA ALA A 16 -4.81 -27.45 -7.90
C ALA A 16 -3.53 -27.03 -7.18
N ALA A 17 -2.50 -26.64 -7.95
CA ALA A 17 -1.32 -26.02 -7.38
C ALA A 17 -1.76 -24.68 -6.76
N PRO A 18 -1.49 -24.41 -5.47
CA PRO A 18 -1.70 -23.09 -4.93
C PRO A 18 -0.74 -22.16 -5.67
N LEU A 19 -1.28 -21.19 -6.41
CA LEU A 19 -0.50 -20.05 -6.86
C LEU A 19 -0.02 -19.36 -5.59
N ALA A 20 1.24 -19.60 -5.23
CA ALA A 20 1.93 -18.76 -4.28
C ALA A 20 1.91 -17.36 -4.89
N ALA A 21 0.97 -16.53 -4.45
CA ALA A 21 1.00 -15.12 -4.76
C ALA A 21 2.31 -14.61 -4.16
N CYS A 22 3.26 -14.24 -5.02
CA CYS A 22 4.40 -13.46 -4.57
C CYS A 22 3.81 -12.18 -3.97
N SER A 23 3.77 -12.09 -2.65
CA SER A 23 3.33 -10.88 -1.96
C SER A 23 4.32 -9.79 -2.28
N ASP A 24 3.96 -9.00 -3.27
CA ASP A 24 4.72 -7.86 -3.69
C ASP A 24 4.40 -6.69 -2.74
N SER A 25 5.09 -6.69 -1.61
CA SER A 25 4.91 -5.79 -0.46
C SER A 25 5.96 -4.68 -0.42
N SER A 26 6.69 -4.45 -1.52
CA SER A 26 7.62 -3.34 -1.64
C SER A 26 6.86 -2.01 -1.70
N VAL A 27 7.39 -0.99 -1.00
CA VAL A 27 6.92 0.40 -1.11
C VAL A 27 6.90 0.86 -2.58
N MET A 28 7.78 0.30 -3.41
CA MET A 28 7.91 0.63 -4.83
C MET A 28 6.69 0.24 -5.65
N HIS A 29 5.94 -0.75 -5.17
CA HIS A 29 4.83 -1.34 -5.88
C HIS A 29 3.49 -1.00 -5.20
N MET A 30 3.46 0.08 -4.43
CA MET A 30 2.20 0.66 -3.96
C MET A 30 1.39 1.23 -5.11
N ARG A 31 0.08 1.33 -4.89
CA ARG A 31 -0.90 1.85 -5.83
C ARG A 31 -1.88 2.72 -5.05
N VAL A 32 -2.38 3.78 -5.69
CA VAL A 32 -3.50 4.56 -5.16
C VAL A 32 -4.70 3.64 -4.91
N GLY A 33 -5.37 3.82 -3.77
CA GLY A 33 -6.46 2.96 -3.28
C GLY A 33 -6.01 1.71 -2.53
N GLN A 34 -4.71 1.52 -2.32
CA GLN A 34 -4.22 0.39 -1.55
C GLN A 34 -4.29 0.66 -0.05
N CYS A 35 -4.99 -0.21 0.68
CA CYS A 35 -5.05 -0.19 2.13
C CYS A 35 -3.94 -1.04 2.74
N ILE A 36 -3.29 -0.53 3.78
CA ILE A 36 -2.07 -1.09 4.35
C ILE A 36 -2.12 -1.21 5.86
N LEU A 37 -1.34 -2.15 6.38
CA LEU A 37 -1.01 -2.26 7.79
C LEU A 37 0.36 -1.61 7.99
N LEU A 38 0.41 -0.62 8.87
CA LEU A 38 1.67 0.03 9.22
C LEU A 38 2.32 -0.75 10.36
N PRO A 39 3.64 -1.02 10.30
CA PRO A 39 4.33 -1.69 11.38
C PRO A 39 4.31 -0.82 12.66
N GLU A 40 4.11 -1.45 13.82
CA GLU A 40 3.94 -0.75 15.10
C GLU A 40 5.22 -0.05 15.59
N ASP A 41 6.39 -0.45 15.09
CA ASP A 41 7.67 0.13 15.43
C ASP A 41 7.97 1.38 14.57
N LYS A 42 7.87 2.56 15.18
CA LYS A 42 8.18 3.86 14.55
C LYS A 42 9.64 4.02 14.06
N SER A 43 10.53 3.07 14.35
CA SER A 43 11.88 2.99 13.77
C SER A 43 11.88 2.39 12.36
N ALA A 44 10.74 1.89 11.90
CA ALA A 44 10.52 1.35 10.56
C ALA A 44 10.27 2.46 9.51
N THR A 45 10.92 3.62 9.64
CA THR A 45 11.17 4.55 8.50
C THR A 45 12.00 3.88 7.38
N THR A 46 12.38 2.62 7.61
CA THR A 46 13.06 1.69 6.71
C THR A 46 12.22 0.44 6.43
N ALA A 47 10.88 0.50 6.53
CA ALA A 47 10.02 -0.64 6.26
C ALA A 47 10.15 -1.07 4.79
N THR A 48 11.02 -2.04 4.52
CA THR A 48 11.21 -2.66 3.20
C THR A 48 9.95 -3.40 2.73
N THR A 49 9.06 -3.71 3.68
CA THR A 49 7.87 -4.53 3.49
C THR A 49 6.69 -3.85 4.18
N ILE A 50 5.67 -3.49 3.41
CA ILE A 50 4.39 -3.00 3.92
C ILE A 50 3.31 -4.00 3.54
N ASP A 51 2.57 -4.47 4.53
CA ASP A 51 1.51 -5.45 4.33
C ASP A 51 0.26 -4.78 3.77
N LYS A 52 -0.26 -5.36 2.68
CA LYS A 52 -1.48 -4.91 2.01
C LYS A 52 -2.68 -5.68 2.54
N THR A 53 -3.81 -5.02 2.71
CA THR A 53 -5.07 -5.64 3.14
C THR A 53 -6.26 -5.09 2.36
N SER A 54 -7.42 -5.72 2.53
CA SER A 54 -8.67 -5.16 1.99
C SER A 54 -9.04 -3.92 2.78
N CYS A 55 -9.48 -2.86 2.12
CA CYS A 55 -10.00 -1.67 2.78
C CYS A 55 -11.25 -1.94 3.63
N THR A 56 -11.95 -3.05 3.38
CA THR A 56 -13.10 -3.49 4.20
C THR A 56 -12.70 -4.29 5.44
N ARG A 57 -11.40 -4.48 5.66
CA ARG A 57 -10.82 -5.05 6.89
C ARG A 57 -10.14 -3.93 7.68
N GLU A 58 -9.88 -4.19 8.95
CA GLU A 58 -9.08 -3.27 9.76
C GLU A 58 -7.74 -2.98 9.09
N HIS A 59 -7.42 -1.70 8.95
CA HIS A 59 -6.17 -1.22 8.36
C HIS A 59 -5.76 0.12 8.96
N ASP A 60 -4.50 0.50 8.75
CA ASP A 60 -3.90 1.70 9.35
C ASP A 60 -3.98 2.90 8.44
N ALA A 61 -3.79 2.68 7.14
CA ALA A 61 -3.74 3.77 6.17
C ALA A 61 -4.16 3.32 4.78
N GLU A 62 -4.55 4.29 3.95
CA GLU A 62 -4.81 4.11 2.54
C GLU A 62 -3.92 5.02 1.70
N VAL A 63 -3.33 4.47 0.63
CA VAL A 63 -2.54 5.25 -0.33
C VAL A 63 -3.48 6.12 -1.16
N PHE A 64 -3.43 7.44 -0.99
CA PHE A 64 -4.30 8.37 -1.72
C PHE A 64 -3.60 9.01 -2.93
N ALA A 65 -2.27 9.10 -2.90
CA ALA A 65 -1.49 9.64 -4.02
C ALA A 65 -0.10 9.02 -4.09
N LEU A 66 0.49 9.07 -5.29
CA LEU A 66 1.86 8.70 -5.57
C LEU A 66 2.52 9.85 -6.33
N ALA A 67 3.67 10.30 -5.86
CA ALA A 67 4.51 11.26 -6.54
C ALA A 67 5.91 10.66 -6.77
N SER A 68 6.71 11.33 -7.60
CA SER A 68 8.07 10.89 -7.87
C SER A 68 9.06 12.04 -7.74
N ALA A 69 10.14 11.80 -7.00
CA ALA A 69 11.27 12.71 -6.91
C ALA A 69 12.04 12.72 -8.25
N PRO A 70 12.60 13.88 -8.68
CA PRO A 70 13.45 13.92 -9.87
C PRO A 70 14.67 13.01 -9.75
N ASP A 71 15.14 12.50 -10.88
CA ASP A 71 16.40 11.76 -10.95
C ASP A 71 17.61 12.63 -10.59
N GLY A 72 18.67 11.97 -10.09
CA GLY A 72 19.94 12.61 -9.76
C GLY A 72 20.57 12.05 -8.50
N ASP A 73 21.44 12.84 -7.87
CA ASP A 73 22.01 12.54 -6.57
C ASP A 73 20.94 12.57 -5.48
N PHE A 74 21.11 11.73 -4.43
CA PHE A 74 20.17 11.69 -3.32
C PHE A 74 20.09 13.08 -2.63
N PRO A 75 18.94 13.77 -2.68
CA PRO A 75 18.83 15.16 -2.23
C PRO A 75 18.82 15.31 -0.70
N GLY A 76 18.72 14.19 0.02
CA GLY A 76 18.60 14.15 1.47
C GLY A 76 17.14 14.04 1.93
N ALA A 77 16.95 13.42 3.10
CA ALA A 77 15.63 13.15 3.65
C ALA A 77 14.81 14.44 3.90
N GLU A 78 15.45 15.53 4.31
CA GLU A 78 14.78 16.80 4.59
C GLU A 78 14.16 17.42 3.32
N ALA A 79 14.89 17.39 2.20
CA ALA A 79 14.40 17.88 0.92
C ALA A 79 13.23 17.03 0.40
N LEU A 80 13.34 15.69 0.54
CA LEU A 80 12.27 14.77 0.16
C LEU A 80 11.03 14.95 1.02
N ASN A 81 11.17 15.20 2.33
CA ASN A 81 10.03 15.46 3.21
C ASN A 81 9.27 16.72 2.80
N ARG A 82 9.96 17.83 2.48
CA ARG A 82 9.30 19.05 1.99
C ARG A 82 8.57 18.84 0.68
N GLN A 83 9.17 18.08 -0.24
CA GLN A 83 8.51 17.73 -1.49
C GLN A 83 7.26 16.89 -1.21
N ALA A 84 7.39 15.85 -0.39
CA ALA A 84 6.28 14.98 -0.04
C ALA A 84 5.12 15.73 0.63
N GLU A 85 5.40 16.61 1.58
CA GLU A 85 4.40 17.47 2.20
C GLU A 85 3.63 18.27 1.14
N THR A 86 4.34 18.93 0.22
CA THR A 86 3.70 19.73 -0.84
C THR A 86 2.80 18.86 -1.74
N GLU A 87 3.32 17.74 -2.23
CA GLU A 87 2.60 16.84 -3.13
C GLU A 87 1.40 16.20 -2.43
N CYS A 88 1.59 15.67 -1.23
CA CYS A 88 0.58 14.93 -0.50
C CYS A 88 -0.54 15.85 0.02
N ILE A 89 -0.23 17.03 0.57
CA ILE A 89 -1.28 17.94 1.02
C ILE A 89 -2.11 18.46 -0.15
N SER A 90 -1.47 18.76 -1.30
CA SER A 90 -2.20 19.25 -2.48
C SER A 90 -3.12 18.21 -3.12
N ALA A 91 -2.80 16.91 -3.00
CA ALA A 91 -3.59 15.83 -3.57
C ALA A 91 -4.72 15.32 -2.65
N PHE A 92 -4.72 15.70 -1.37
CA PHE A 92 -5.56 15.10 -0.34
C PHE A 92 -7.06 15.27 -0.61
N ASP A 93 -7.52 16.52 -0.79
CA ASP A 93 -8.94 16.85 -0.95
C ASP A 93 -9.56 16.15 -2.17
N ALA A 94 -8.83 16.11 -3.29
CA ALA A 94 -9.28 15.44 -4.50
C ALA A 94 -9.53 13.93 -4.32
N TYR A 95 -8.89 13.29 -3.34
CA TYR A 95 -9.07 11.88 -3.04
C TYR A 95 -10.11 11.63 -1.93
N VAL A 96 -10.00 12.34 -0.82
CA VAL A 96 -10.83 12.12 0.39
C VAL A 96 -12.19 12.80 0.27
N GLY A 97 -12.28 13.92 -0.45
CA GLY A 97 -13.48 14.75 -0.57
C GLY A 97 -13.68 15.73 0.60
N SER A 98 -12.61 16.03 1.35
CA SER A 98 -12.57 17.00 2.45
C SER A 98 -11.22 17.74 2.48
N ASP A 99 -11.23 18.98 2.96
CA ASP A 99 -10.00 19.76 3.16
C ASP A 99 -9.17 19.18 4.30
N TYR A 100 -7.86 19.02 4.06
CA TYR A 100 -6.90 18.45 5.00
C TYR A 100 -6.96 19.11 6.39
N LEU A 101 -7.10 20.44 6.49
CA LEU A 101 -7.09 21.15 7.77
C LEU A 101 -8.35 20.93 8.59
N THR A 102 -9.42 20.42 7.98
CA THR A 102 -10.71 20.16 8.63
C THR A 102 -11.04 18.68 8.77
N SER A 103 -10.23 17.82 8.16
CA SER A 103 -10.40 16.37 8.17
C SER A 103 -10.10 15.77 9.54
N SER A 104 -10.79 14.67 9.85
CA SER A 104 -10.46 13.75 10.94
C SER A 104 -9.30 12.79 10.58
N LEU A 105 -8.81 12.85 9.35
CA LEU A 105 -7.66 12.10 8.88
C LEU A 105 -6.40 12.97 8.88
N ASP A 106 -5.26 12.31 9.03
CA ASP A 106 -3.93 12.83 8.83
C ASP A 106 -3.37 12.36 7.48
N ALA A 107 -2.58 13.23 6.84
CA ALA A 107 -1.81 12.93 5.65
C ALA A 107 -0.35 12.71 6.08
N THR A 108 0.13 11.49 5.91
CA THR A 108 1.52 11.11 6.17
C THR A 108 2.15 10.54 4.89
N TRP A 109 3.45 10.33 4.88
CA TRP A 109 4.14 9.90 3.67
C TRP A 109 5.35 9.01 3.94
N MET A 110 5.65 8.17 2.95
CA MET A 110 6.93 7.47 2.84
C MET A 110 7.75 8.11 1.73
N ILE A 111 9.04 8.28 2.01
CA ILE A 111 10.03 8.82 1.08
C ILE A 111 11.15 7.81 0.84
N PRO A 112 11.87 7.90 -0.28
CA PRO A 112 13.02 7.05 -0.52
C PRO A 112 14.10 7.26 0.54
N THR A 113 14.72 6.17 0.97
CA THR A 113 15.98 6.18 1.72
C THR A 113 17.17 6.25 0.76
N LYS A 114 18.36 6.60 1.28
CA LYS A 114 19.59 6.58 0.48
C LYS A 114 19.85 5.22 -0.18
N ASP A 115 19.56 4.12 0.51
CA ASP A 115 19.79 2.76 0.03
C ASP A 115 18.80 2.36 -1.06
N SER A 116 17.52 2.75 -0.91
CA SER A 116 16.52 2.56 -1.96
C SER A 116 16.79 3.45 -3.17
N TRP A 117 17.29 4.68 -2.95
CA TRP A 117 17.66 5.60 -4.03
C TRP A 117 18.76 5.02 -4.92
N ALA A 118 19.75 4.34 -4.33
CA ALA A 118 20.79 3.61 -5.06
C ALA A 118 20.24 2.46 -5.92
N GLN A 119 19.02 2.01 -5.63
CA GLN A 119 18.27 1.01 -6.40
C GLN A 119 17.23 1.65 -7.34
N ASN A 120 17.36 2.95 -7.62
CA ASN A 120 16.46 3.75 -8.46
C ASN A 120 15.06 3.99 -7.87
N ASP A 121 14.91 3.88 -6.55
CA ASP A 121 13.69 4.36 -5.89
C ASP A 121 13.62 5.90 -5.95
N ARG A 122 12.51 6.40 -6.49
CA ARG A 122 12.14 7.82 -6.51
C ARG A 122 10.73 8.05 -5.95
N SER A 123 10.13 7.05 -5.33
CA SER A 123 8.71 7.00 -4.99
C SER A 123 8.42 7.79 -3.73
N ILE A 124 7.51 8.74 -3.82
CA ILE A 124 6.87 9.38 -2.66
C ILE A 124 5.46 8.79 -2.57
N VAL A 125 5.14 8.19 -1.44
CA VAL A 125 3.83 7.56 -1.21
C VAL A 125 3.06 8.38 -0.18
N CYS A 126 1.90 8.90 -0.58
CA CYS A 126 1.02 9.66 0.29
C CYS A 126 -0.04 8.75 0.89
N LEU A 127 -0.19 8.80 2.22
CA LEU A 127 -1.02 7.92 3.02
C LEU A 127 -2.01 8.74 3.85
N ALA A 128 -3.27 8.33 3.85
CA ALA A 128 -4.31 8.89 4.70
C ALA A 128 -4.62 7.90 5.81
N ARG A 129 -4.67 8.38 7.06
CA ARG A 129 -4.91 7.57 8.27
C ARG A 129 -5.70 8.39 9.28
N PRO A 130 -6.39 7.79 10.27
CA PRO A 130 -7.07 8.56 11.31
C PRO A 130 -6.09 9.41 12.11
N LEU A 131 -6.47 10.65 12.42
CA LEU A 131 -5.65 11.59 13.20
C LEU A 131 -5.38 11.07 14.63
N ASP A 132 -6.32 10.29 15.18
CA ASP A 132 -6.20 9.63 16.47
C ASP A 132 -5.47 8.27 16.41
N HIS A 133 -5.03 7.86 15.21
CA HIS A 133 -4.42 6.57 14.90
C HIS A 133 -5.29 5.35 15.20
N SER A 134 -6.61 5.51 15.25
CA SER A 134 -7.55 4.37 15.24
C SER A 134 -7.47 3.57 13.93
N LYS A 135 -8.08 2.37 13.91
CA LYS A 135 -8.14 1.54 12.69
C LYS A 135 -9.29 1.99 11.79
N LEU A 136 -9.03 2.03 10.49
CA LEU A 136 -10.05 2.16 9.45
C LEU A 136 -10.66 0.81 9.12
N THR A 137 -11.94 0.78 8.74
CA THR A 137 -12.64 -0.44 8.28
C THR A 137 -13.32 -0.28 6.93
N SER A 138 -13.10 0.88 6.29
CA SER A 138 -13.58 1.26 4.97
C SER A 138 -12.53 2.12 4.28
N SER A 139 -12.61 2.21 2.96
CA SER A 139 -11.77 3.16 2.21
C SER A 139 -12.10 4.61 2.60
N VAL A 140 -11.09 5.47 2.59
CA VAL A 140 -11.21 6.92 2.83
C VAL A 140 -11.54 7.70 1.55
N LYS A 141 -11.49 7.05 0.39
CA LYS A 141 -11.81 7.68 -0.90
C LYS A 141 -13.24 8.21 -0.89
N GLU A 142 -13.39 9.50 -1.19
CA GLU A 142 -14.69 10.21 -1.23
C GLU A 142 -15.50 10.06 0.07
N SER A 143 -14.83 9.79 1.19
CA SER A 143 -15.48 9.58 2.49
C SER A 143 -15.94 10.89 3.14
N GLY A 144 -15.31 12.02 2.77
CA GLY A 144 -15.53 13.33 3.39
C GLY A 144 -15.11 13.39 4.86
N LEU A 145 -14.30 12.41 5.32
CA LEU A 145 -13.81 12.32 6.69
C LEU A 145 -12.85 13.44 7.05
#